data_AF-A0A2T6D9Z0-F1
#
_entry.id   AF-A0A2T6D9Z0-F1
#
_cell.length_a   1.000
_cell.length_b   1.000
_cell.length_c   1.000
_cell.angle_alpha   90.00
_cell.angle_beta   90.00
_cell.angle_gamma   90.00
#
_symmetry.space_group_name_H-M   'P 1'
#
loop_
_entity.id
_entity.type
_entity.pdbx_description
1 polymer ?
#
loop_
_entity_poly.entity_id
_entity_poly.type
_entity_poly.pdbx_seq_one_letter_code
_entity_poly.pdbx_strand_id
1 'polypeptide(L)'
;MLGAQAEDAGAYLERWALANRVFGDDVRFEGVVRMPGEDEPRVVISQSFVEGRDATMEEQADYLRSRGFVEYDGRWVHPVLAVAVWDTLTPGNVIVQPDGAMWAVDLQIEPARPEELRAVQGRRVFGFS
;
A
#
# COMPACT_ATOMS: atom_id res chain seq x y z
N MET A 1 -0.15 -13.97 -16.73
CA MET A 1 0.82 -13.38 -15.80
C MET A 1 0.09 -13.31 -14.47
N LEU A 2 0.42 -14.20 -13.54
CA LEU A 2 -0.11 -14.12 -12.19
C LEU A 2 0.52 -12.87 -11.55
N GLY A 3 -0.29 -12.01 -10.94
CA GLY A 3 0.24 -10.93 -10.10
C GLY A 3 1.10 -11.53 -8.99
N ALA A 4 1.95 -10.73 -8.35
CA ALA A 4 2.92 -11.18 -7.35
C ALA A 4 2.34 -11.94 -6.12
N GLN A 5 1.02 -12.16 -6.06
CA GLN A 5 0.27 -12.54 -4.86
C GLN A 5 -0.59 -13.80 -5.03
N ALA A 6 -0.30 -14.63 -6.03
CA ALA A 6 -1.15 -15.77 -6.38
C ALA A 6 -1.19 -16.93 -5.37
N GLU A 7 -0.33 -16.94 -4.33
CA GLU A 7 -0.18 -18.14 -3.49
C GLU A 7 -1.01 -18.13 -2.20
N ASP A 8 -1.48 -16.97 -1.71
CA ASP A 8 -2.28 -16.90 -0.46
C ASP A 8 -3.33 -15.78 -0.48
N ALA A 9 -4.60 -16.19 -0.61
CA ALA A 9 -5.76 -15.30 -0.56
C ALA A 9 -5.90 -14.57 0.79
N GLY A 10 -5.43 -15.16 1.89
CA GLY A 10 -5.42 -14.54 3.21
C GLY A 10 -4.47 -13.34 3.24
N ALA A 11 -3.24 -13.53 2.77
CA ALA A 11 -2.25 -12.46 2.67
C ALA A 11 -2.73 -11.33 1.72
N TYR A 12 -3.40 -11.69 0.62
CA TYR A 12 -4.00 -10.72 -0.28
C TYR A 12 -5.08 -9.85 0.41
N LEU A 13 -5.97 -10.45 1.19
CA LEU A 13 -7.02 -9.72 1.91
C LEU A 13 -6.46 -8.91 3.09
N GLU A 14 -5.45 -9.44 3.79
CA GLU A 14 -4.76 -8.72 4.87
C GLU A 14 -4.10 -7.44 4.35
N ARG A 15 -3.47 -7.50 3.18
CA ARG A 15 -2.92 -6.31 2.51
C ARG A 15 -3.97 -5.23 2.30
N TRP A 16 -5.14 -5.57 1.76
CA TRP A 16 -6.20 -4.57 1.54
C TRP A 16 -6.78 -4.03 2.85
N ALA A 17 -6.91 -4.87 3.88
CA ALA A 17 -7.31 -4.41 5.20
C ALA A 17 -6.30 -3.41 5.79
N LEU A 18 -4.99 -3.65 5.60
CA LEU A 18 -3.93 -2.71 5.97
C LEU A 18 -3.98 -1.44 5.12
N ALA A 19 -4.18 -1.54 3.80
CA ALA A 19 -4.29 -0.38 2.91
C ALA A 19 -5.44 0.54 3.33
N ASN A 20 -6.64 -0.01 3.56
CA ASN A 20 -7.79 0.75 4.06
C ASN A 20 -7.47 1.45 5.39
N ARG A 21 -6.85 0.73 6.33
CA ARG A 21 -6.51 1.27 7.66
C ARG A 21 -5.47 2.38 7.61
N VAL A 22 -4.44 2.22 6.78
CA VAL A 22 -3.25 3.08 6.79
C VAL A 22 -3.39 4.25 5.83
N PHE A 23 -4.08 4.05 4.72
CA PHE A 23 -4.21 5.04 3.65
C PHE A 23 -5.60 5.62 3.49
N GLY A 24 -6.61 5.07 4.19
CA GLY A 24 -7.98 5.54 4.12
C GLY A 24 -8.71 5.11 2.85
N ASP A 25 -8.25 4.04 2.20
CA ASP A 25 -8.94 3.44 1.07
C ASP A 25 -10.25 2.75 1.52
N ASP A 26 -11.16 2.50 0.58
CA ASP A 26 -12.46 1.83 0.78
C ASP A 26 -12.56 0.57 -0.08
N VAL A 27 -11.50 -0.24 -0.07
CA VAL A 27 -11.51 -1.54 -0.76
C VAL A 27 -12.40 -2.51 -0.01
N ARG A 28 -13.32 -3.15 -0.73
CA ARG A 28 -14.27 -4.11 -0.14
C ARG A 28 -14.07 -5.49 -0.74
N PHE A 29 -14.11 -6.49 0.12
CA PHE A 29 -14.17 -7.88 -0.31
C PHE A 29 -15.61 -8.22 -0.73
N GLU A 30 -15.77 -8.66 -1.98
CA GLU A 30 -17.07 -8.96 -2.56
C GLU A 30 -17.37 -10.47 -2.57
N GLY A 31 -16.34 -11.31 -2.50
CA GLY A 31 -16.50 -12.75 -2.41
C GLY A 31 -15.39 -13.55 -3.08
N VAL A 32 -15.61 -14.86 -3.16
CA VAL A 32 -14.74 -15.79 -3.86
C VAL A 32 -15.53 -16.41 -5.01
N VAL A 33 -14.98 -16.35 -6.23
CA VAL A 33 -15.60 -16.91 -7.43
C VAL A 33 -14.71 -17.98 -8.06
N ARG A 34 -15.32 -18.93 -8.78
CA ARG A 34 -14.61 -19.86 -9.65
C ARG A 34 -14.96 -19.52 -11.09
N MET A 35 -13.94 -19.26 -11.91
CA MET A 35 -14.14 -18.99 -13.32
C MET A 35 -14.26 -20.31 -14.10
N PRO A 36 -15.10 -20.38 -15.14
CA PRO A 36 -15.15 -21.56 -16.01
C PRO A 36 -13.77 -21.88 -16.59
N GLY A 37 -13.29 -23.10 -16.38
CA GLY A 37 -11.98 -23.56 -16.89
C GLY A 37 -10.78 -23.24 -15.99
N GLU A 38 -10.99 -22.73 -14.78
CA GLU A 38 -9.93 -22.52 -13.79
C GLU A 38 -10.09 -23.47 -12.60
N ASP A 39 -8.98 -24.08 -12.17
CA ASP A 39 -8.94 -24.99 -11.02
C ASP A 39 -8.95 -24.25 -9.68
N GLU A 40 -8.38 -23.04 -9.67
CA GLU A 40 -8.22 -22.22 -8.48
C GLU A 40 -9.33 -21.16 -8.35
N PRO A 41 -9.84 -20.91 -7.13
CA PRO A 41 -10.77 -19.82 -6.90
C PRO A 41 -10.08 -18.46 -6.98
N ARG A 42 -10.84 -17.41 -7.29
CA ARG A 42 -10.40 -16.01 -7.28
C ARG A 42 -11.09 -15.21 -6.19
N VAL A 43 -10.34 -14.32 -5.56
CA VAL A 43 -10.88 -13.27 -4.71
C VAL A 43 -11.40 -12.13 -5.57
N VAL A 44 -12.59 -11.62 -5.25
CA VAL A 44 -13.18 -10.43 -5.87
C VAL A 44 -13.17 -9.31 -4.86
N ILE A 45 -12.65 -8.15 -5.28
CA ILE A 45 -12.71 -6.90 -4.52
C ILE A 45 -13.35 -5.80 -5.37
N SER A 46 -13.93 -4.81 -4.72
CA SER A 46 -14.26 -3.52 -5.32
C SER A 46 -13.39 -2.43 -4.70
N GLN A 47 -13.04 -1.44 -5.51
CA GLN A 47 -12.28 -0.25 -5.09
C GLN A 47 -12.87 0.98 -5.79
N SER A 48 -12.77 2.14 -5.14
CA SER A 48 -13.21 3.39 -5.76
C SER A 48 -12.25 3.79 -6.88
N PHE A 49 -12.79 4.24 -8.00
CA PHE A 49 -11.95 4.82 -9.05
C PHE A 49 -11.44 6.19 -8.59
N VAL A 50 -10.13 6.40 -8.65
CA VAL A 50 -9.48 7.67 -8.34
C VAL A 50 -9.03 8.33 -9.64
N GLU A 51 -9.65 9.46 -9.99
CA GLU A 51 -9.23 10.28 -11.13
C GLU A 51 -8.01 11.14 -10.78
N GLY A 52 -7.04 11.20 -11.67
CA GLY A 52 -5.86 12.04 -11.52
C GLY A 52 -4.73 11.62 -12.44
N ARG A 53 -3.52 12.07 -12.11
CA ARG A 53 -2.29 11.64 -12.78
C ARG A 53 -1.46 10.76 -11.86
N ASP A 54 -0.56 9.99 -12.45
CA ASP A 54 0.44 9.25 -11.68
C ASP A 54 1.32 10.22 -10.88
N ALA A 55 1.60 9.88 -9.63
CA ALA A 55 2.59 10.57 -8.81
C ALA A 55 4.01 10.23 -9.27
N THR A 56 4.86 11.25 -9.33
CA THR A 56 6.30 11.05 -9.54
C THR A 56 6.94 10.34 -8.34
N MET A 57 8.13 9.77 -8.53
CA MET A 57 8.86 9.11 -7.43
C MET A 57 9.14 10.06 -6.25
N GLU A 58 9.45 11.32 -6.53
CA GLU A 58 9.71 12.33 -5.50
C GLU A 58 8.44 12.67 -4.71
N GLU A 59 7.31 12.87 -5.40
CA GLU A 59 6.01 13.09 -4.77
C GLU A 59 5.58 11.91 -3.90
N GLN A 60 5.79 10.67 -4.37
CA GLN A 60 5.49 9.47 -3.57
C GLN A 60 6.35 9.39 -2.31
N ALA A 61 7.63 9.73 -2.42
CA ALA A 61 8.54 9.77 -1.27
C ALA A 61 8.08 10.83 -0.25
N ASP A 62 7.76 12.04 -0.70
CA ASP A 62 7.29 13.12 0.18
C ASP A 62 5.94 12.82 0.81
N TYR A 63 5.03 12.19 0.06
CA TYR A 63 3.77 11.68 0.56
C TYR A 63 3.96 10.70 1.70
N LEU A 64 4.82 9.68 1.52
CA LEU A 64 5.09 8.69 2.56
C LEU A 64 5.78 9.31 3.78
N ARG A 65 6.75 10.22 3.59
CA ARG A 65 7.39 10.98 4.68
C ARG A 65 6.36 11.78 5.47
N SER A 66 5.47 12.50 4.79
CA SER A 66 4.43 13.31 5.43
C SER A 66 3.46 12.47 6.27
N ARG A 67 3.31 11.19 5.94
CA ARG A 67 2.48 10.21 6.68
C ARG A 67 3.27 9.37 7.69
N GLY A 68 4.50 9.78 8.01
CA GLY A 68 5.29 9.19 9.10
C GLY A 68 6.06 7.93 8.74
N PHE A 69 6.18 7.63 7.44
CA PHE A 69 7.06 6.57 6.96
C PHE A 69 8.51 7.04 6.85
N VAL A 70 9.43 6.10 7.05
CA VAL A 70 10.88 6.30 6.93
C VAL A 70 11.42 5.28 5.95
N GLU A 71 12.17 5.75 4.96
CA GLU A 71 12.81 4.87 3.98
C GLU A 71 13.93 4.02 4.63
N TYR A 72 13.91 2.73 4.35
CA TYR A 72 14.91 1.75 4.76
C TYR A 72 14.99 0.63 3.72
N ASP A 73 16.15 0.51 3.06
CA ASP A 73 16.47 -0.57 2.12
C ASP A 73 15.41 -0.77 1.00
N GLY A 74 15.02 0.32 0.34
CA GLY A 74 14.04 0.30 -0.75
C GLY A 74 12.58 0.10 -0.30
N ARG A 75 12.33 0.12 1.01
CA ARG A 75 11.00 0.00 1.63
C ARG A 75 10.73 1.21 2.51
N TRP A 76 9.46 1.48 2.77
CA TRP A 76 9.00 2.59 3.59
C TRP A 76 8.35 2.07 4.86
N VAL A 77 8.93 2.36 6.02
CA VAL A 77 8.53 1.75 7.29
C VAL A 77 7.86 2.79 8.18
N HIS A 78 6.66 2.51 8.67
CA HIS A 78 5.99 3.33 9.68
C HIS A 78 6.27 2.75 11.07
N PRO A 79 7.13 3.38 11.91
CA PRO A 79 7.57 2.79 13.17
C PRO A 79 6.45 2.63 14.21
N VAL A 80 5.45 3.53 14.20
CA VAL A 80 4.32 3.48 15.16
C VAL A 80 3.24 2.47 14.74
N LEU A 81 2.83 2.46 13.47
CA LEU A 81 1.83 1.52 12.94
C LEU A 81 2.40 0.11 12.73
N ALA A 82 3.73 -0.04 12.78
CA ALA A 82 4.45 -1.29 12.57
C ALA A 82 4.17 -1.96 11.21
N VAL A 83 4.11 -1.16 10.16
CA VAL A 83 3.89 -1.60 8.77
C VAL A 83 5.03 -1.15 7.87
N ALA A 84 5.29 -1.93 6.83
CA ALA A 84 6.22 -1.61 5.76
C ALA A 84 5.46 -1.55 4.42
N VAL A 85 5.86 -0.59 3.60
CA VAL A 85 5.28 -0.31 2.28
C VAL A 85 6.36 -0.43 1.23
N TRP A 86 6.01 -1.04 0.09
CA TRP A 86 6.91 -1.19 -1.05
C TRP A 86 6.14 -1.07 -2.36
N ASP A 87 6.83 -1.23 -3.49
CA ASP A 87 6.30 -0.98 -4.83
C ASP A 87 5.93 0.50 -5.08
N THR A 88 6.72 1.41 -4.50
CA THR A 88 6.57 2.87 -4.62
C THR A 88 7.18 3.44 -5.91
N LEU A 89 7.58 2.57 -6.84
CA LEU A 89 8.20 2.93 -8.11
C LEU A 89 7.30 2.61 -9.31
N THR A 90 6.22 1.87 -9.10
CA THR A 90 5.28 1.49 -10.14
C THR A 90 4.31 2.65 -10.42
N PRO A 91 4.27 3.18 -11.68
CA PRO A 91 3.29 4.19 -12.07
C PRO A 91 1.86 3.68 -11.86
N GLY A 92 0.98 4.56 -11.39
CA GLY A 92 -0.42 4.23 -11.10
C GLY A 92 -0.69 3.74 -9.68
N ASN A 93 0.32 3.34 -8.89
CA ASN A 93 0.09 2.91 -7.50
C ASN A 93 -0.24 4.06 -6.55
N VAL A 94 0.13 5.30 -6.93
CA VAL A 94 -0.23 6.52 -6.22
C VAL A 94 -0.69 7.56 -7.23
N ILE A 95 -1.88 8.12 -7.01
CA ILE A 95 -2.53 9.09 -7.88
C ILE A 95 -2.53 10.46 -7.21
N VAL A 96 -2.17 11.50 -7.97
CA VAL A 96 -2.32 12.90 -7.60
C VAL A 96 -3.60 13.45 -8.24
N GLN A 97 -4.53 13.86 -7.39
CA GLN A 97 -5.79 14.47 -7.79
C GLN A 97 -5.61 15.94 -8.24
N PRO A 98 -6.58 16.53 -8.97
CA PRO A 98 -6.48 17.91 -9.45
C PRO A 98 -6.29 18.96 -8.34
N ASP A 99 -6.73 18.69 -7.12
CA ASP A 99 -6.56 19.57 -5.94
C ASP A 99 -5.21 19.37 -5.23
N GLY A 100 -4.36 18.45 -5.72
CA GLY A 100 -3.07 18.10 -5.15
C GLY A 100 -3.13 17.02 -4.07
N ALA A 101 -4.32 16.51 -3.70
CA ALA A 101 -4.43 15.39 -2.79
C ALA A 101 -3.82 14.12 -3.43
N MET A 102 -3.17 13.30 -2.60
CA MET A 102 -2.51 12.08 -3.05
C MET A 102 -3.19 10.85 -2.46
N TRP A 103 -3.42 9.84 -3.29
CA TRP A 103 -4.10 8.60 -2.95
C TRP A 103 -3.23 7.40 -3.33
N ALA A 104 -2.87 6.57 -2.34
CA ALA A 104 -2.25 5.28 -2.57
C ALA A 104 -3.35 4.26 -2.92
N VAL A 105 -3.39 3.83 -4.18
CA VAL A 105 -4.43 2.92 -4.70
C VAL A 105 -3.95 1.47 -4.82
N ASP A 106 -2.64 1.25 -4.97
CA ASP A 106 -2.10 -0.12 -5.12
C ASP A 106 -0.67 -0.28 -4.55
N LEU A 107 -0.33 0.47 -3.50
CA LEU A 107 0.92 0.23 -2.79
C LEU A 107 0.90 -1.14 -2.08
N GLN A 108 2.03 -1.84 -2.10
CA GLN A 108 2.17 -3.08 -1.33
C GLN A 108 2.39 -2.72 0.14
N ILE A 109 1.63 -3.34 1.03
CA ILE A 109 1.70 -3.07 2.47
C ILE A 109 1.59 -4.36 3.27
N GLU A 110 2.47 -4.51 4.24
CA GLU A 110 2.57 -5.70 5.10
C GLU A 110 3.10 -5.33 6.49
N PRO A 111 2.98 -6.20 7.50
CA PRO A 111 3.63 -5.99 8.79
C PRO A 111 5.14 -5.77 8.63
N ALA A 112 5.68 -4.75 9.30
CA ALA A 112 7.11 -4.47 9.28
C ALA A 112 7.88 -5.57 10.03
N ARG A 113 9.05 -5.91 9.52
CA ARG A 113 9.94 -6.88 10.14
C ARG A 113 10.61 -6.27 11.38
N PRO A 114 10.95 -7.07 12.41
CA PRO A 114 11.59 -6.55 13.63
C PRO A 114 12.89 -5.76 13.37
N GLU A 115 13.69 -6.16 12.38
CA GLU A 115 14.90 -5.47 11.97
C GLU A 115 14.64 -4.12 11.33
N GLU A 116 13.60 -4.01 10.50
CA GLU A 116 13.16 -2.75 9.89
C GLU A 116 12.74 -1.76 10.99
N LEU A 117 11.92 -2.22 11.93
CA LEU A 117 11.48 -1.42 13.08
C LEU A 117 12.63 -0.93 13.94
N ARG A 118 13.61 -1.79 14.25
CA ARG A 118 14.82 -1.38 14.98
C ARG A 118 15.64 -0.36 14.20
N ALA A 119 15.72 -0.48 12.88
CA ALA A 119 16.50 0.42 12.04
C ALA A 119 15.88 1.81 11.92
N VAL A 120 14.55 1.91 11.95
CA VAL A 120 13.83 3.20 11.87
C VAL A 120 13.44 3.77 13.23
N GLN A 121 13.52 2.99 14.31
CA GLN A 121 13.30 3.46 15.67
C GLN A 121 14.24 4.63 16.02
N GLY A 122 13.68 5.71 16.56
CA GLY A 122 14.45 6.89 16.97
C GLY A 122 14.82 7.85 15.83
N ARG A 123 14.60 7.48 14.57
CA ARG A 123 14.61 8.43 13.45
C ARG A 123 13.35 9.28 13.55
N ARG A 124 13.44 10.41 14.28
CA ARG A 124 12.33 11.32 14.51
C ARG A 124 11.66 11.66 13.17
N VAL A 125 10.39 11.28 13.05
CA VAL A 125 9.47 11.92 12.11
C VAL A 125 9.19 13.29 12.72
N PHE A 126 9.71 14.37 12.11
CA PHE A 126 9.37 15.71 12.57
C PHE A 126 7.88 15.95 12.29
N GLY A 127 7.08 16.00 13.36
CA GLY A 127 5.69 16.44 13.30
C GLY A 127 5.65 17.96 13.18
N PHE A 128 4.87 18.45 12.22
CA PHE A 128 4.48 19.86 12.17
C PHE A 128 3.31 20.10 13.14
N SER A 129 3.45 21.21 13.85
CA SER A 129 2.48 21.86 14.75
C SER A 129 1.21 22.31 14.04
#